data_AF-A0A1G7PKR8-F1
#
_entry.id   AF-A0A1G7PKR8-F1
#
_cell.length_a   1.000
_cell.length_b   1.000
_cell.length_c   1.000
_cell.angle_alpha   90.00
_cell.angle_beta   90.00
_cell.angle_gamma   90.00
#
_symmetry.space_group_name_H-M   'P 1'
#
loop_
_entity.id
_entity.type
_entity.pdbx_description
1 polymer ?
#
loop_
_entity_poly.entity_id
_entity_poly.type
_entity_poly.pdbx_seq_one_letter_code
_entity_poly.pdbx_strand_id
1 'polypeptide(L)'
;MFVFGAIAYALGATAVHAQLANVAFVCDTDKHHVVIDHAADVTLSYQAWNKPHTVNQKPDIELHAGTEETIGTDPCVSTNWTFKRGNVEYWVSDSATCTDGKPPRGAYGNIVVEINKQFVSRYWCVK
;
A
#
# COMPACT_ATOMS: atom_id res chain seq x y z
N MET A 1 -23.28 31.98 45.70
CA MET A 1 -23.16 32.26 44.27
C MET A 1 -21.69 32.10 43.90
N PHE A 2 -21.33 30.99 43.24
CA PHE A 2 -20.30 30.83 42.20
C PHE A 2 -20.30 29.34 41.82
N VAL A 3 -20.75 29.09 40.60
CA VAL A 3 -20.86 27.78 39.96
C VAL A 3 -19.54 27.51 39.25
N PHE A 4 -18.93 26.34 39.47
CA PHE A 4 -17.88 25.83 38.58
C PHE A 4 -18.22 24.39 38.20
N GLY A 5 -18.90 24.23 37.07
CA GLY A 5 -18.98 22.98 36.35
C GLY A 5 -17.67 22.77 35.59
N ALA A 6 -17.02 21.63 35.80
CA ALA A 6 -15.92 21.18 34.96
C ALA A 6 -16.47 20.13 33.99
N ILE A 7 -16.69 20.55 32.74
CA ILE A 7 -16.95 19.65 31.61
C ILE A 7 -15.60 19.06 31.22
N ALA A 8 -15.43 17.75 31.41
CA ALA A 8 -14.27 17.03 30.90
C ALA A 8 -14.37 16.94 29.36
N TYR A 9 -13.48 17.63 28.67
CA TYR A 9 -13.35 17.57 27.22
C TYR A 9 -12.83 16.19 26.78
N ALA A 10 -13.46 15.67 25.74
CA ALA A 10 -13.16 14.37 25.14
C ALA A 10 -11.68 14.25 24.73
N LEU A 11 -11.06 13.12 25.08
CA LEU A 11 -9.79 12.68 24.53
C LEU A 11 -9.98 12.36 23.05
N GLY A 12 -9.71 13.32 22.18
CA GLY A 12 -9.42 13.04 20.79
C GLY A 12 -8.08 12.31 20.69
N ALA A 13 -8.12 10.99 20.60
CA ALA A 13 -6.95 10.21 20.23
C ALA A 13 -6.59 10.57 18.78
N THR A 14 -5.67 11.52 18.61
CA THR A 14 -4.92 11.62 17.36
C THR A 14 -3.99 10.41 17.34
N ALA A 15 -4.36 9.41 16.55
CA ALA A 15 -3.45 8.32 16.22
C ALA A 15 -2.24 8.97 15.53
N VAL A 16 -1.16 9.08 16.29
CA VAL A 16 0.18 9.37 15.77
C VAL A 16 0.44 8.27 14.75
N HIS A 17 0.56 8.65 13.47
CA HIS A 17 0.98 7.75 12.39
C HIS A 17 2.24 7.02 12.87
N ALA A 18 2.10 5.73 13.14
CA ALA A 18 3.21 4.92 13.64
C ALA A 18 4.33 4.90 12.59
N GLN A 19 5.55 5.02 13.09
CA GLN A 19 6.81 5.06 12.35
C GLN A 19 6.93 3.99 11.26
N LEU A 20 7.42 4.42 10.09
CA LEU A 20 7.96 3.66 8.96
C LEU A 20 9.18 2.79 9.36
N ALA A 21 9.06 1.93 10.36
CA ALA A 21 10.20 1.16 10.86
C ALA A 21 10.56 -0.05 9.99
N ASN A 22 9.67 -0.53 9.12
CA ASN A 22 9.92 -1.68 8.24
C ASN A 22 9.16 -1.58 6.90
N VAL A 23 9.47 -0.56 6.10
CA VAL A 23 8.94 -0.44 4.73
C VAL A 23 9.49 -1.56 3.87
N ALA A 24 8.62 -2.41 3.34
CA ALA A 24 8.96 -3.48 2.42
C ALA A 24 9.06 -2.96 0.98
N PHE A 25 8.10 -2.13 0.56
CA PHE A 25 8.05 -1.62 -0.80
C PHE A 25 7.31 -0.28 -0.88
N VAL A 26 7.74 0.58 -1.80
CA VAL A 26 7.05 1.83 -2.15
C VAL A 26 6.84 1.84 -3.65
N CYS A 27 5.63 2.15 -4.07
CA CYS A 27 5.26 2.26 -5.46
C CYS A 27 4.61 3.62 -5.72
N ASP A 28 5.29 4.42 -6.52
CA ASP A 28 4.75 5.67 -7.05
C ASP A 28 4.24 5.47 -8.47
N THR A 29 2.98 5.82 -8.69
CA THR A 29 2.32 5.78 -10.00
C THR A 29 1.83 7.17 -10.37
N ASP A 30 1.27 7.34 -11.56
CA ASP A 30 0.62 8.60 -11.97
C ASP A 30 -0.60 8.95 -11.10
N LYS A 31 -1.29 7.95 -10.54
CA LYS A 31 -2.56 8.12 -9.80
C LYS A 31 -2.47 7.86 -8.31
N HIS A 32 -1.54 7.02 -7.89
CA HIS A 32 -1.49 6.49 -6.52
C HIS A 32 -0.07 6.55 -5.99
N HIS A 33 0.05 6.87 -4.71
CA HIS A 33 1.23 6.55 -3.91
C HIS A 33 0.87 5.33 -3.05
N VAL A 34 1.70 4.30 -3.04
CA VAL A 34 1.43 3.05 -2.32
C VAL A 34 2.65 2.69 -1.49
N VAL A 35 2.41 2.32 -0.23
CA VAL A 35 3.42 1.84 0.71
C VAL A 35 2.99 0.47 1.20
N ILE A 36 3.94 -0.46 1.19
CA ILE A 36 3.82 -1.76 1.84
C ILE A 36 4.85 -1.79 2.96
N ASP A 37 4.40 -2.11 4.16
CA ASP A 37 5.23 -2.19 5.35
C ASP A 37 4.87 -3.41 6.19
N HIS A 38 5.84 -3.87 6.98
CA HIS A 38 5.59 -4.85 8.03
C HIS A 38 5.15 -4.09 9.28
N ALA A 39 3.87 -4.28 9.64
CA ALA A 39 3.34 -3.75 10.89
C ALA A 39 4.05 -4.37 12.10
N ALA A 40 3.83 -3.79 13.28
CA ALA A 40 4.53 -4.15 14.52
C ALA A 40 4.38 -5.64 14.93
N ASP A 41 3.41 -6.36 14.37
CA ASP A 41 3.12 -7.77 14.58
C ASP A 41 3.60 -8.68 13.43
N VAL A 42 4.45 -8.17 12.52
CA VAL A 42 4.93 -8.84 11.29
C VAL A 42 3.82 -9.02 10.24
N THR A 43 2.64 -8.42 10.44
CA THR A 43 1.58 -8.44 9.44
C THR A 43 1.87 -7.44 8.33
N LEU A 44 1.86 -7.91 7.08
CA LEU A 44 1.99 -7.04 5.92
C LEU A 44 0.79 -6.10 5.82
N SER A 45 1.10 -4.80 5.77
CA SER A 45 0.14 -3.73 5.57
C SER A 45 0.29 -3.13 4.18
N TYR A 46 -0.83 -2.78 3.58
CA TYR A 46 -0.92 -2.06 2.31
C TYR A 46 -1.66 -0.76 2.55
N GLN A 47 -0.99 0.34 2.27
CA GLN A 47 -1.54 1.68 2.36
C GLN A 47 -1.45 2.36 1.00
N ALA A 48 -2.56 2.90 0.51
CA ALA A 48 -2.60 3.64 -0.74
C ALA A 48 -3.27 5.00 -0.56
N TRP A 49 -2.67 6.00 -1.19
CA TRP A 49 -3.16 7.36 -1.28
C TRP A 49 -3.42 7.69 -2.75
N ASN A 50 -4.67 7.98 -3.06
CA ASN A 50 -5.08 8.47 -4.37
C ASN A 50 -4.66 9.93 -4.49
N LYS A 51 -3.86 10.26 -5.50
CA LYS A 51 -3.41 11.63 -5.71
C LYS A 51 -4.64 12.56 -5.88
N PRO A 52 -4.66 13.72 -5.21
CA PRO A 52 -3.51 14.41 -4.62
C PRO A 52 -3.24 14.08 -3.13
N HIS A 53 -3.86 13.06 -2.54
CA HIS A 53 -3.57 12.69 -1.16
C HIS A 53 -2.10 12.29 -0.97
N THR A 54 -1.53 12.71 0.15
CA THR A 54 -0.13 12.49 0.52
C THR A 54 -0.03 11.60 1.76
N VAL A 55 1.15 11.03 1.99
CA VAL A 55 1.44 10.18 3.17
C VAL A 55 1.21 10.86 4.53
N ASN A 56 1.12 12.20 4.57
CA ASN A 56 0.78 12.95 5.78
C ASN A 56 -0.74 12.96 6.07
N GLN A 57 -1.54 12.50 5.13
CA GLN A 57 -2.99 12.35 5.25
C GLN A 57 -3.35 10.88 5.48
N LYS A 58 -4.57 10.63 5.92
CA LYS A 58 -5.08 9.27 6.06
C LYS A 58 -5.04 8.54 4.69
N PRO A 59 -4.56 7.28 4.62
CA PRO A 59 -4.67 6.47 3.42
C PRO A 59 -6.13 6.34 2.96
N ASP A 60 -6.35 6.35 1.64
CA ASP A 60 -7.65 6.06 1.04
C ASP A 60 -7.99 4.57 1.13
N ILE A 61 -6.95 3.73 1.09
CA ILE A 61 -7.03 2.30 1.29
C ILE A 61 -5.99 1.92 2.32
N GLU A 62 -6.42 1.14 3.31
CA GLU A 62 -5.57 0.58 4.34
C GLU A 62 -6.02 -0.87 4.58
N LEU A 63 -5.11 -1.82 4.40
CA LEU A 63 -5.35 -3.26 4.55
C LEU A 63 -4.24 -3.87 5.41
N HIS A 64 -4.59 -4.70 6.38
CA HIS A 64 -3.66 -5.30 7.33
C HIS A 64 -3.72 -6.83 7.28
N ALA A 65 -3.51 -7.40 6.10
CA ALA A 65 -3.53 -8.84 5.86
C ALA A 65 -2.98 -9.16 4.46
N GLY A 66 -1.69 -8.90 4.24
CA GLY A 66 -1.00 -9.28 3.01
C GLY A 66 -0.31 -10.64 3.09
N THR A 67 -0.01 -11.20 1.93
CA THR A 67 0.98 -12.27 1.77
C THR A 67 2.15 -11.76 0.96
N GLU A 68 3.36 -12.24 1.25
CA GLU A 68 4.58 -11.98 0.49
C GLU A 68 5.15 -13.29 -0.03
N GLU A 69 5.60 -13.29 -1.28
CA GLU A 69 6.25 -14.43 -1.91
C GLU A 69 7.36 -13.95 -2.85
N THR A 70 8.56 -14.48 -2.69
CA THR A 70 9.63 -14.32 -3.69
C THR A 70 9.55 -15.45 -4.70
N ILE A 71 9.35 -15.10 -5.97
CA ILE A 71 9.22 -16.06 -7.07
C ILE A 71 10.27 -15.82 -8.15
N GLY A 72 10.42 -16.81 -9.03
CA GLY A 72 11.25 -16.71 -10.23
C GLY A 72 12.67 -17.28 -10.07
N THR A 73 13.49 -17.02 -11.07
CA THR A 73 14.90 -17.45 -11.13
C THR A 73 15.68 -16.36 -11.85
N ASP A 74 16.96 -16.16 -11.48
CA ASP A 74 17.84 -15.14 -12.06
C ASP A 74 17.79 -15.15 -13.60
N PRO A 75 17.53 -14.01 -14.28
CA PRO A 75 17.41 -12.63 -13.78
C PRO A 75 15.99 -12.16 -13.45
N CYS A 76 15.01 -13.06 -13.47
CA CYS A 76 13.59 -12.78 -13.27
C CYS A 76 13.11 -13.10 -11.85
N VAL A 77 13.94 -12.84 -10.83
CA VAL A 77 13.50 -12.95 -9.43
C VAL A 77 12.70 -11.69 -9.07
N SER A 78 11.54 -11.87 -8.43
CA SER A 78 10.72 -10.76 -7.94
C SER A 78 10.04 -11.13 -6.63
N THR A 79 9.85 -10.13 -5.76
CA THR A 79 8.99 -10.22 -4.59
C THR A 79 7.60 -9.73 -4.98
N ASN A 80 6.60 -10.56 -4.70
CA ASN A 80 5.20 -10.25 -4.92
C ASN A 80 4.47 -10.14 -3.58
N TRP A 81 3.62 -9.14 -3.48
CA TRP A 81 2.69 -8.98 -2.38
C TRP A 81 1.26 -9.06 -2.87
N THR A 82 0.42 -9.74 -2.12
CA THR A 82 -1.00 -9.89 -2.45
C THR A 82 -1.87 -9.43 -1.29
N PHE A 83 -2.84 -8.57 -1.59
CA PHE A 83 -3.80 -8.04 -0.61
C PHE A 83 -5.23 -8.19 -1.14
N LYS A 84 -6.18 -8.42 -0.23
CA LYS A 84 -7.59 -8.63 -0.58
C LYS A 84 -8.51 -7.67 0.16
N ARG A 85 -9.51 -7.16 -0.55
CA ARG A 85 -10.61 -6.37 0.00
C ARG A 85 -11.93 -6.79 -0.65
N GLY A 86 -12.68 -7.67 0.02
CA GLY A 86 -13.91 -8.23 -0.55
C GLY A 86 -13.60 -9.03 -1.82
N ASN A 87 -14.12 -8.59 -2.96
CA ASN A 87 -13.91 -9.20 -4.27
C ASN A 87 -12.77 -8.55 -5.09
N VAL A 88 -12.04 -7.60 -4.50
CA VAL A 88 -10.89 -6.93 -5.13
C VAL A 88 -9.60 -7.54 -4.60
N GLU A 89 -8.67 -7.83 -5.49
CA GLU A 89 -7.33 -8.32 -5.19
C GLU A 89 -6.29 -7.36 -5.77
N TYR A 90 -5.31 -6.99 -4.95
CA TYR A 90 -4.20 -6.12 -5.30
C TYR A 90 -2.94 -6.98 -5.32
N TRP A 91 -2.36 -7.15 -6.50
CA TRP A 91 -1.10 -7.83 -6.73
C TRP A 91 -0.03 -6.78 -6.95
N VAL A 92 0.96 -6.72 -6.09
CA VAL A 92 2.08 -5.77 -6.19
C VAL A 92 3.35 -6.57 -6.43
N SER A 93 4.19 -6.12 -7.34
CA SER A 93 5.49 -6.73 -7.63
C SER A 93 6.59 -5.68 -7.63
N ASP A 94 7.72 -6.00 -7.03
CA ASP A 94 8.95 -5.19 -7.06
C ASP A 94 9.73 -5.30 -8.37
N SER A 95 9.16 -5.96 -9.38
CA SER A 95 9.75 -6.10 -10.69
C SER A 95 8.86 -5.52 -11.78
N ALA A 96 9.52 -4.86 -12.72
CA ALA A 96 8.97 -4.52 -14.03
C ALA A 96 9.62 -5.35 -15.14
N THR A 97 10.65 -6.15 -14.83
CA THR A 97 11.28 -7.07 -15.77
C THR A 97 10.53 -8.40 -15.77
N CYS A 98 10.61 -9.13 -16.88
CA CYS A 98 9.97 -10.45 -17.03
C CYS A 98 8.46 -10.48 -16.70
N THR A 99 7.82 -9.30 -16.72
CA THR A 99 6.38 -9.13 -16.52
C THR A 99 5.75 -8.94 -17.90
N ASP A 100 4.55 -9.48 -18.09
CA ASP A 100 3.80 -9.26 -19.32
C ASP A 100 3.58 -7.76 -19.59
N GLY A 101 3.32 -7.38 -20.85
CA GLY A 101 3.12 -5.98 -21.22
C GLY A 101 4.42 -5.19 -21.43
N LYS A 102 4.29 -3.93 -21.85
CA LYS A 102 5.42 -3.06 -22.17
C LYS A 102 5.61 -2.04 -21.05
N PRO A 103 6.47 -2.32 -20.04
CA PRO A 103 6.73 -1.37 -18.98
C PRO A 103 7.30 -0.06 -19.55
N PRO A 104 6.91 1.11 -19.02
CA PRO A 104 7.54 2.37 -19.39
C PRO A 104 9.00 2.39 -18.92
N ARG A 105 9.79 3.27 -19.53
CA ARG A 105 11.21 3.44 -19.15
C ARG A 105 11.30 3.86 -17.69
N GLY A 106 12.13 3.17 -16.91
CA GLY A 106 12.33 3.47 -15.49
C GLY A 106 11.28 2.88 -14.56
N ALA A 107 10.34 2.08 -15.08
CA ALA A 107 9.50 1.24 -14.23
C ALA A 107 10.38 0.25 -13.47
N TYR A 108 10.13 0.13 -12.18
CA TYR A 108 10.82 -0.82 -11.32
C TYR A 108 9.86 -1.85 -10.72
N GLY A 109 8.56 -1.59 -10.68
CA GLY A 109 7.56 -2.50 -10.17
C GLY A 109 6.21 -2.28 -10.82
N ASN A 110 5.19 -3.01 -10.37
CA ASN A 110 3.83 -2.81 -10.85
C ASN A 110 2.78 -3.20 -9.82
N ILE A 111 1.59 -2.64 -9.99
CA ILE A 111 0.38 -2.99 -9.25
C ILE A 111 -0.65 -3.48 -10.26
N VAL A 112 -1.13 -4.69 -10.11
CA VAL A 112 -2.28 -5.24 -10.83
C VAL A 112 -3.47 -5.29 -9.90
N VAL A 113 -4.60 -4.78 -10.38
CA VAL A 113 -5.87 -4.82 -9.66
C VAL A 113 -6.81 -5.76 -10.40
N GLU A 114 -7.31 -6.75 -9.67
CA GLU A 114 -8.33 -7.67 -10.15
C GLU A 114 -9.62 -7.50 -9.37
N ILE A 115 -10.75 -7.63 -10.06
CA ILE A 115 -12.09 -7.62 -9.45
C ILE A 115 -12.81 -8.88 -9.91
N ASN A 116 -13.32 -9.69 -8.98
CA ASN A 116 -13.91 -10.99 -9.28
C ASN A 116 -12.96 -11.93 -10.06
N LYS A 117 -11.65 -11.89 -9.76
CA LYS A 117 -10.60 -12.65 -10.46
C LYS A 117 -10.45 -12.30 -11.95
N GLN A 118 -10.89 -11.11 -12.34
CA GLN A 118 -10.70 -10.58 -13.68
C GLN A 118 -9.77 -9.38 -13.59
N PHE A 119 -8.77 -9.35 -14.47
CA PHE A 119 -7.89 -8.20 -14.64
C PHE A 119 -8.72 -6.94 -14.95
N VAL A 120 -8.54 -5.90 -14.14
CA VAL A 120 -9.20 -4.60 -14.35
C VAL A 120 -8.20 -3.55 -14.77
N SER A 121 -7.06 -3.48 -14.10
CA SER A 121 -6.06 -2.45 -14.39
C SER A 121 -4.66 -2.86 -13.95
N ARG A 122 -3.65 -2.23 -14.58
CA ARG A 122 -2.27 -2.24 -14.13
C ARG A 122 -1.75 -0.82 -14.02
N TYR A 123 -0.95 -0.57 -12.99
CA TYR A 123 -0.20 0.65 -12.79
C TYR A 123 1.29 0.30 -12.66
N TRP A 124 2.15 1.08 -13.30
CA TRP A 124 3.60 0.88 -13.22
C TRP A 124 4.19 1.78 -12.14
N CYS A 125 5.01 1.19 -11.28
CA CYS A 125 5.78 1.94 -10.28
C CYS A 125 6.97 2.59 -10.98
N VAL A 126 6.99 3.91 -11.01
CA VAL A 126 8.03 4.74 -11.64
C VAL A 126 8.59 5.71 -10.61
N LYS A 127 9.88 6.08 -10.76
CA LYS A 127 10.53 7.09 -9.90
C LYS A 127 10.33 8.48 -10.48
#